data_AF-A0A2G6NBD8-F1
#
_entry.id   AF-A0A2G6NBD8-F1
#
_cell.length_a   1.000
_cell.length_b   1.000
_cell.length_c   1.000
_cell.angle_alpha   90.00
_cell.angle_beta   90.00
_cell.angle_gamma   90.00
#
_symmetry.space_group_name_H-M   'P 1'
#
loop_
_entity.id
_entity.type
_entity.pdbx_description
1 polymer ?
#
loop_
_entity_poly.entity_id
_entity_poly.type
_entity_poly.pdbx_seq_one_letter_code
_entity_poly.pdbx_strand_id
1 'polypeptide(L)'
;MQHRFFVLLAIFWAPAAWAGNNAGGAFTAWPDTGQNKCYNNTVEIPCPAVGEAFHGQDAQYQGPVRSYTKLDASGNPLPEDAANWVMVRDNVTGLIWEVKENGDGTEDYANPHDADNQYTWCDTNPDTNGGNQGTCGEHDTEDFIDALNSTNFGGHNDWRLPTIQELQTIADYARENPAIDTDFFPDTRADFYWSATTYASSTSVAWRVHFYYGGDEIYYKSSTFRVRAVRDGTGSAAVFTDNGDGTVTDMATGLMWAQASADTDDNGSPDTMSWQQALAWCENLELADCTDWRLPNINELHSLVDYAIYNPAIDTTFFPDTQSSYWSATTRADATYYAWHVSFNDGLDGSHYKSNAYRVRCVRAGQAGPFPWPMFLPAVTTGHP
;
A
#
# COMPACT_ATOMS: atom_id res chain seq x y z
N MET A 1 46.01 -25.01 -16.21
CA MET A 1 45.65 -24.33 -14.94
C MET A 1 44.43 -23.48 -15.22
N GLN A 2 43.25 -23.89 -14.76
CA GLN A 2 42.03 -23.08 -14.84
C GLN A 2 42.07 -22.06 -13.71
N HIS A 3 41.98 -20.77 -14.03
CA HIS A 3 41.73 -19.74 -13.03
C HIS A 3 40.21 -19.51 -12.95
N ARG A 4 39.63 -19.95 -11.84
CA ARG A 4 38.27 -19.63 -11.43
C ARG A 4 38.26 -18.18 -10.95
N PHE A 5 37.51 -17.32 -11.62
CA PHE A 5 37.16 -16.00 -11.10
C PHE A 5 36.14 -16.21 -9.97
N PHE A 6 36.51 -15.83 -8.75
CA PHE A 6 35.57 -15.66 -7.65
C PHE A 6 34.88 -14.30 -7.85
N VAL A 7 33.58 -14.32 -8.15
CA VAL A 7 32.73 -13.14 -8.01
C VAL A 7 32.47 -12.97 -6.51
N LEU A 8 33.03 -11.93 -5.93
CA LEU A 8 32.71 -11.51 -4.56
C LEU A 8 31.31 -10.89 -4.58
N LEU A 9 30.33 -11.58 -4.01
CA LEU A 9 29.06 -10.96 -3.60
C LEU A 9 29.40 -9.91 -2.54
N ALA A 10 29.33 -8.63 -2.91
CA ALA A 10 29.39 -7.54 -1.95
C ALA A 10 27.98 -7.36 -1.36
N ILE A 11 27.74 -7.94 -0.19
CA ILE A 11 26.58 -7.60 0.63
C ILE A 11 26.91 -6.27 1.29
N PHE A 12 26.44 -5.17 0.71
CA PHE A 12 26.53 -3.86 1.35
C PHE A 12 25.46 -3.76 2.43
N TRP A 13 25.88 -3.78 3.68
CA TRP A 13 25.04 -3.29 4.77
C TRP A 13 25.10 -1.76 4.72
N ALA A 14 24.03 -1.13 4.23
CA ALA A 14 23.78 0.26 4.55
C ALA A 14 23.60 0.34 6.09
N PRO A 15 24.31 1.24 6.80
CA PRO A 15 24.06 1.42 8.22
C PRO A 15 22.61 1.89 8.37
N ALA A 16 21.82 1.14 9.14
CA ALA A 16 20.48 1.53 9.56
C ALA A 16 20.56 2.84 10.35
N ALA A 17 20.52 3.96 9.64
CA ALA A 17 20.20 5.26 10.20
C ALA A 17 18.71 5.20 10.52
N TRP A 18 18.41 4.87 11.78
CA TRP A 18 17.14 5.02 12.48
C TRP A 18 15.98 5.43 11.57
N ALA A 19 15.48 4.40 10.90
CA ALA A 19 14.22 4.37 10.19
C ALA A 19 13.10 4.60 11.21
N GLY A 20 12.82 5.85 11.57
CA GLY A 20 11.57 6.21 12.25
C GLY A 20 10.36 5.87 11.36
N ASN A 21 9.15 6.34 11.72
CA ASN A 21 7.89 6.17 10.96
C ASN A 21 7.91 6.66 9.48
N ASN A 22 9.08 7.08 8.97
CA ASN A 22 9.32 7.61 7.63
C ASN A 22 10.01 6.61 6.69
N ALA A 23 10.76 5.64 7.21
CA ALA A 23 11.44 4.67 6.36
C ALA A 23 10.45 3.55 6.01
N GLY A 24 9.90 3.66 4.82
CA GLY A 24 8.93 2.70 4.31
C GLY A 24 9.61 1.40 3.91
N GLY A 25 9.00 0.30 4.30
CA GLY A 25 9.28 -1.01 3.76
C GLY A 25 7.98 -1.67 3.36
N ALA A 26 7.99 -2.39 2.24
CA ALA A 26 6.84 -3.16 1.81
C ALA A 26 6.41 -4.18 2.88
N PHE A 27 5.10 -4.29 3.13
CA PHE A 27 4.59 -5.41 3.92
C PHE A 27 4.97 -6.72 3.23
N THR A 28 5.25 -7.75 4.05
CA THR A 28 5.49 -9.12 3.56
C THR A 28 4.32 -9.67 2.73
N ALA A 29 3.13 -9.10 2.91
CA ALA A 29 2.04 -9.18 1.95
C ALA A 29 1.30 -7.83 1.91
N TRP A 30 1.18 -7.24 0.73
CA TRP A 30 0.36 -6.05 0.50
C TRP A 30 -0.98 -6.49 -0.08
N PRO A 31 -2.13 -6.09 0.51
CA PRO A 31 -3.43 -6.44 -0.05
C PRO A 31 -3.58 -5.97 -1.50
N ASP A 32 -4.21 -6.79 -2.35
CA ASP A 32 -4.61 -6.42 -3.71
C ASP A 32 -5.47 -5.15 -3.73
N THR A 33 -5.82 -4.52 -4.85
CA THR A 33 -6.67 -3.31 -4.85
C THR A 33 -8.16 -3.59 -4.63
N GLY A 34 -8.58 -4.84 -4.82
CA GLY A 34 -9.98 -5.27 -4.77
C GLY A 34 -10.74 -5.05 -6.08
N GLN A 35 -10.11 -4.40 -7.08
CA GLN A 35 -10.75 -4.08 -8.34
C GLN A 35 -10.99 -5.37 -9.15
N ASN A 36 -12.25 -5.64 -9.49
CA ASN A 36 -12.67 -6.85 -10.20
C ASN A 36 -13.45 -6.57 -11.50
N LYS A 37 -13.45 -5.31 -11.93
CA LYS A 37 -14.08 -4.81 -13.16
C LYS A 37 -13.03 -4.25 -14.11
N CYS A 38 -13.29 -4.37 -15.40
CA CYS A 38 -12.44 -3.82 -16.44
C CYS A 38 -13.06 -2.58 -17.09
N TYR A 39 -12.22 -1.72 -17.62
CA TYR A 39 -12.59 -0.41 -18.14
C TYR A 39 -11.86 -0.11 -19.45
N ASN A 40 -12.47 0.69 -20.30
CA ASN A 40 -11.76 1.38 -21.38
C ASN A 40 -11.41 2.82 -20.93
N ASN A 41 -11.16 3.71 -21.88
CA ASN A 41 -10.86 5.12 -21.61
C ASN A 41 -12.00 5.93 -20.97
N THR A 42 -13.24 5.44 -20.98
CA THR A 42 -14.40 6.20 -20.53
C THR A 42 -15.34 5.43 -19.63
N VAL A 43 -15.56 4.13 -19.86
CA VAL A 43 -16.61 3.34 -19.21
C VAL A 43 -16.13 1.95 -18.79
N GLU A 44 -16.88 1.33 -17.89
CA GLU A 44 -16.79 -0.10 -17.59
C GLU A 44 -17.09 -0.95 -18.85
N ILE A 45 -16.33 -2.02 -19.04
CA ILE A 45 -16.46 -2.99 -20.13
C ILE A 45 -16.32 -4.42 -19.59
N PRO A 46 -16.81 -5.44 -20.32
CA PRO A 46 -16.39 -6.81 -20.06
C PRO A 46 -14.86 -6.92 -20.11
N CYS A 47 -14.27 -7.75 -19.24
CA CYS A 47 -12.82 -7.92 -19.22
C CYS A 47 -12.29 -8.46 -20.56
N PRO A 48 -11.38 -7.73 -21.23
CA PRO A 48 -10.89 -8.10 -22.56
C PRO A 48 -10.10 -9.41 -22.55
N ALA A 49 -10.25 -10.21 -23.60
CA ALA A 49 -9.45 -11.42 -23.80
C ALA A 49 -7.99 -11.07 -24.15
N VAL A 50 -7.10 -12.06 -24.01
CA VAL A 50 -5.68 -11.91 -24.35
C VAL A 50 -5.54 -11.41 -25.80
N GLY A 51 -4.75 -10.34 -25.99
CA GLY A 51 -4.52 -9.69 -27.28
C GLY A 51 -5.58 -8.66 -27.70
N GLU A 52 -6.66 -8.50 -26.93
CA GLU A 52 -7.64 -7.43 -27.16
C GLU A 52 -7.17 -6.09 -26.53
N ALA A 53 -7.74 -4.98 -27.03
CA ALA A 53 -7.51 -3.67 -26.45
C ALA A 53 -7.90 -3.64 -24.97
N PHE A 54 -7.06 -3.01 -24.14
CA PHE A 54 -7.23 -2.91 -22.69
C PHE A 54 -7.14 -4.25 -21.94
N HIS A 55 -6.62 -5.32 -22.54
CA HIS A 55 -6.20 -6.50 -21.79
C HIS A 55 -5.03 -6.16 -20.84
N GLY A 56 -4.99 -6.80 -19.67
CA GLY A 56 -3.89 -6.68 -18.70
C GLY A 56 -4.19 -5.76 -17.51
N GLN A 57 -5.47 -5.47 -17.26
CA GLN A 57 -5.91 -4.58 -16.18
C GLN A 57 -5.84 -5.25 -14.80
N ASP A 58 -5.96 -4.43 -13.76
CA ASP A 58 -5.99 -4.85 -12.35
C ASP A 58 -6.96 -6.03 -12.08
N ALA A 59 -8.20 -5.92 -12.58
CA ALA A 59 -9.21 -6.96 -12.45
C ALA A 59 -8.85 -8.32 -13.07
N GLN A 60 -7.81 -8.38 -13.91
CA GLN A 60 -7.36 -9.59 -14.57
C GLN A 60 -6.20 -10.26 -13.82
N TYR A 61 -5.62 -9.59 -12.82
CA TYR A 61 -4.49 -10.04 -12.03
C TYR A 61 -4.75 -9.82 -10.55
N GLN A 62 -5.11 -10.89 -9.85
CA GLN A 62 -5.47 -10.81 -8.45
C GLN A 62 -4.25 -11.06 -7.56
N GLY A 63 -3.94 -10.11 -6.68
CA GLY A 63 -2.97 -10.27 -5.60
C GLY A 63 -3.57 -10.94 -4.34
N PRO A 64 -2.93 -10.76 -3.17
CA PRO A 64 -3.45 -11.21 -1.89
C PRO A 64 -4.83 -10.59 -1.59
N VAL A 65 -5.86 -11.42 -1.49
CA VAL A 65 -7.24 -10.96 -1.23
C VAL A 65 -7.34 -10.37 0.18
N ARG A 66 -7.94 -9.17 0.29
CA ARG A 66 -8.28 -8.56 1.59
C ARG A 66 -9.09 -9.54 2.43
N SER A 67 -8.68 -9.73 3.67
CA SER A 67 -9.36 -10.61 4.60
C SER A 67 -9.20 -10.09 6.02
N TYR A 68 -10.29 -10.06 6.76
CA TYR A 68 -10.35 -9.46 8.08
C TYR A 68 -10.93 -10.43 9.12
N THR A 69 -10.49 -10.30 10.37
CA THR A 69 -11.08 -10.97 11.53
C THR A 69 -11.59 -9.93 12.52
N LYS A 70 -12.88 -9.99 12.87
CA LYS A 70 -13.47 -9.19 13.96
C LYS A 70 -12.91 -9.64 15.30
N LEU A 71 -12.56 -8.71 16.19
CA LEU A 71 -12.03 -9.01 17.51
C LEU A 71 -12.85 -8.33 18.62
N ASP A 72 -13.03 -9.04 19.74
CA ASP A 72 -13.64 -8.47 20.94
C ASP A 72 -12.68 -7.55 21.73
N ALA A 73 -13.16 -6.97 22.83
CA ALA A 73 -12.39 -6.07 23.67
C ALA A 73 -11.24 -6.74 24.47
N SER A 74 -11.06 -8.04 24.33
CA SER A 74 -9.92 -8.80 24.88
C SER A 74 -8.99 -9.31 23.77
N GLY A 75 -9.20 -8.91 22.51
CA GLY A 75 -8.41 -9.35 21.36
C GLY A 75 -8.75 -10.75 20.86
N ASN A 76 -9.85 -11.37 21.33
CA ASN A 76 -10.24 -12.70 20.87
C ASN A 76 -10.97 -12.62 19.52
N PRO A 77 -10.74 -13.57 18.60
CA PRO A 77 -11.46 -13.63 17.34
C PRO A 77 -12.95 -13.91 17.56
N LEU A 78 -13.78 -13.18 16.81
CA LEU A 78 -15.22 -13.31 16.80
C LEU A 78 -15.71 -14.00 15.52
N PRO A 79 -16.92 -14.60 15.54
CA PRO A 79 -17.59 -15.07 14.34
C PRO A 79 -17.81 -13.95 13.31
N GLU A 80 -17.87 -14.29 12.04
CA GLU A 80 -18.09 -13.35 10.94
C GLU A 80 -19.42 -12.58 11.07
N ASP A 81 -20.46 -13.26 11.58
CA ASP A 81 -21.80 -12.72 11.84
C ASP A 81 -21.92 -11.98 13.19
N ALA A 82 -20.81 -11.77 13.90
CA ALA A 82 -20.81 -10.98 15.12
C ALA A 82 -21.34 -9.57 14.86
N ALA A 83 -22.33 -9.17 15.67
CA ALA A 83 -22.99 -7.88 15.56
C ALA A 83 -22.16 -6.70 16.11
N ASN A 84 -21.18 -6.98 16.99
CA ASN A 84 -20.35 -5.97 17.62
C ASN A 84 -18.91 -6.48 17.76
N TRP A 85 -17.94 -5.62 17.50
CA TRP A 85 -16.51 -5.83 17.66
C TRP A 85 -15.85 -4.46 17.86
N VAL A 86 -14.67 -4.42 18.48
CA VAL A 86 -13.98 -3.15 18.76
C VAL A 86 -12.64 -3.03 18.03
N MET A 87 -12.13 -4.14 17.52
CA MET A 87 -10.91 -4.17 16.71
C MET A 87 -11.08 -5.10 15.52
N VAL A 88 -10.29 -4.85 14.48
CA VAL A 88 -10.20 -5.72 13.30
C VAL A 88 -8.76 -6.10 13.06
N ARG A 89 -8.48 -7.40 12.96
CA ARG A 89 -7.21 -7.89 12.44
C ARG A 89 -7.29 -8.01 10.93
N ASP A 90 -6.36 -7.38 10.23
CA ASP A 90 -6.07 -7.67 8.83
C ASP A 90 -5.25 -8.97 8.75
N ASN A 91 -5.81 -9.98 8.10
CA ASN A 91 -5.20 -11.29 7.97
C ASN A 91 -4.07 -11.32 6.92
N VAL A 92 -3.96 -10.29 6.07
CA VAL A 92 -2.89 -10.15 5.07
C VAL A 92 -1.65 -9.55 5.72
N THR A 93 -1.80 -8.41 6.41
CA THR A 93 -0.67 -7.68 7.01
C THR A 93 -0.34 -8.09 8.45
N GLY A 94 -1.29 -8.76 9.12
CA GLY A 94 -1.22 -9.06 10.55
C GLY A 94 -1.47 -7.86 11.46
N LEU A 95 -1.73 -6.68 10.90
CA LEU A 95 -2.05 -5.46 11.65
C LEU A 95 -3.39 -5.61 12.34
N ILE A 96 -3.51 -5.02 13.54
CA ILE A 96 -4.80 -4.89 14.23
C ILE A 96 -5.16 -3.41 14.31
N TRP A 97 -6.38 -3.11 13.90
CA TRP A 97 -6.91 -1.77 13.74
C TRP A 97 -8.01 -1.51 14.75
N GLU A 98 -8.02 -0.30 15.28
CA GLU A 98 -9.16 0.24 16.03
C GLU A 98 -10.38 0.37 15.10
N VAL A 99 -11.57 0.05 15.61
CA VAL A 99 -12.86 0.31 14.94
C VAL A 99 -13.44 1.64 15.46
N LYS A 100 -13.98 2.44 14.55
CA LYS A 100 -14.64 3.71 14.89
C LYS A 100 -16.12 3.48 15.16
N GLU A 101 -16.72 4.36 15.95
CA GLU A 101 -18.13 4.33 16.31
C GLU A 101 -18.74 5.73 16.34
N ASN A 102 -20.06 5.83 16.50
CA ASN A 102 -20.79 7.08 16.70
C ASN A 102 -20.59 8.14 15.61
N GLY A 103 -20.56 7.72 14.35
CA GLY A 103 -20.58 8.65 13.22
C GLY A 103 -21.93 9.39 13.08
N ASP A 104 -22.28 10.30 13.99
CA ASP A 104 -23.53 11.07 14.00
C ASP A 104 -23.42 12.53 13.50
N GLY A 105 -22.19 13.01 13.28
CA GLY A 105 -21.85 14.34 12.80
C GLY A 105 -21.44 15.32 13.91
N THR A 106 -21.27 14.83 15.15
CA THR A 106 -20.94 15.63 16.34
C THR A 106 -19.67 15.11 16.99
N GLU A 107 -18.67 15.97 17.18
CA GLU A 107 -17.44 15.61 17.89
C GLU A 107 -17.70 15.35 19.39
N ASP A 108 -17.21 14.23 19.92
CA ASP A 108 -17.20 13.87 21.34
C ASP A 108 -15.82 13.36 21.77
N TYR A 109 -14.96 14.28 22.20
CA TYR A 109 -13.60 13.95 22.68
C TYR A 109 -13.58 13.23 24.03
N ALA A 110 -14.72 13.04 24.72
CA ALA A 110 -14.79 12.13 25.86
C ALA A 110 -14.77 10.66 25.41
N ASN A 111 -15.10 10.39 24.14
CA ASN A 111 -14.96 9.10 23.49
C ASN A 111 -13.90 9.17 22.37
N PRO A 112 -12.68 8.65 22.57
CA PRO A 112 -11.63 8.68 21.54
C PRO A 112 -11.99 7.85 20.28
N HIS A 113 -12.98 6.98 20.36
CA HIS A 113 -13.43 6.12 19.25
C HIS A 113 -14.49 6.77 18.37
N ASP A 114 -14.97 7.96 18.75
CA ASP A 114 -15.93 8.72 17.95
C ASP A 114 -15.35 9.03 16.56
N ALA A 115 -16.06 8.61 15.52
CA ALA A 115 -15.69 8.76 14.13
C ALA A 115 -15.62 10.22 13.67
N ASP A 116 -16.32 11.12 14.38
CA ASP A 116 -16.42 12.53 14.04
C ASP A 116 -15.28 13.37 14.63
N ASN A 117 -14.55 12.86 15.62
CA ASN A 117 -13.38 13.54 16.19
C ASN A 117 -12.28 13.80 15.15
N GLN A 118 -11.67 14.97 15.24
CA GLN A 118 -10.57 15.39 14.38
C GLN A 118 -9.42 15.92 15.24
N TYR A 119 -8.19 15.70 14.79
CA TYR A 119 -7.01 15.93 15.60
C TYR A 119 -5.95 16.70 14.81
N THR A 120 -5.29 17.66 15.48
CA THR A 120 -4.03 18.18 14.95
C THR A 120 -2.94 17.12 15.04
N TRP A 121 -1.97 17.16 14.13
CA TRP A 121 -0.86 16.21 14.15
C TRP A 121 0.14 16.60 15.25
N CYS A 122 0.42 15.68 16.16
CA CYS A 122 1.42 15.79 17.21
C CYS A 122 2.22 14.50 17.40
N ASP A 123 3.53 14.64 17.54
CA ASP A 123 4.44 13.60 18.04
C ASP A 123 5.60 14.30 18.78
N THR A 124 5.57 14.31 20.11
CA THR A 124 6.62 14.94 20.93
C THR A 124 7.94 14.16 20.93
N ASN A 125 7.97 12.91 20.46
CA ASN A 125 9.16 12.11 20.42
C ASN A 125 10.06 12.49 19.22
N PRO A 126 11.26 13.06 19.45
CA PRO A 126 12.15 13.48 18.37
C PRO A 126 12.66 12.33 17.49
N ASP A 127 12.60 11.09 17.97
CA ASP A 127 13.04 9.92 17.20
C ASP A 127 12.00 9.50 16.14
N THR A 128 10.74 9.88 16.32
CA THR A 128 9.62 9.45 15.46
C THR A 128 8.92 10.59 14.73
N ASN A 129 9.08 11.83 15.17
CA ASN A 129 8.32 12.96 14.64
C ASN A 129 8.81 13.53 13.30
N GLY A 130 9.81 12.91 12.69
CA GLY A 130 10.38 13.35 11.41
C GLY A 130 11.00 14.76 11.46
N GLY A 131 11.48 15.20 12.62
CA GLY A 131 12.15 16.48 12.79
C GLY A 131 11.21 17.68 13.03
N ASN A 132 9.92 17.44 13.23
CA ASN A 132 8.95 18.47 13.63
C ASN A 132 7.79 17.83 14.38
N GLN A 133 7.64 18.19 15.65
CA GLN A 133 6.61 17.65 16.54
C GLN A 133 5.17 17.99 16.12
N GLY A 134 4.95 18.92 15.19
CA GLY A 134 3.63 19.36 14.76
C GLY A 134 2.98 20.35 15.72
N THR A 135 1.65 20.29 15.81
CA THR A 135 0.83 21.17 16.65
C THR A 135 0.26 20.35 17.80
N CYS A 136 1.00 20.34 18.90
CA CYS A 136 0.62 19.68 20.14
C CYS A 136 -0.19 20.62 21.04
N GLY A 137 -1.23 20.13 21.70
CA GLY A 137 -2.21 20.91 22.43
C GLY A 137 -3.34 20.06 22.98
N GLU A 138 -4.55 20.61 23.02
CA GLU A 138 -5.75 19.81 23.28
C GLU A 138 -6.24 19.20 21.96
N HIS A 139 -6.65 17.94 21.99
CA HIS A 139 -7.21 17.20 20.85
C HIS A 139 -6.21 17.05 19.70
N ASP A 140 -5.02 16.54 20.02
CA ASP A 140 -4.04 16.13 19.03
C ASP A 140 -3.90 14.61 18.91
N THR A 141 -3.10 14.15 17.95
CA THR A 141 -2.91 12.72 17.72
C THR A 141 -2.21 12.00 18.87
N GLU A 142 -1.43 12.70 19.70
CA GLU A 142 -0.79 12.11 20.89
C GLU A 142 -1.83 11.90 22.00
N ASP A 143 -2.72 12.89 22.24
CA ASP A 143 -3.88 12.75 23.15
C ASP A 143 -4.76 11.55 22.77
N PHE A 144 -5.04 11.36 21.48
CA PHE A 144 -5.82 10.22 20.98
C PHE A 144 -5.15 8.89 21.32
N ILE A 145 -3.86 8.76 21.02
CA ILE A 145 -3.11 7.52 21.28
C ILE A 145 -2.96 7.27 22.79
N ASP A 146 -2.71 8.30 23.58
CA ASP A 146 -2.63 8.22 25.03
C ASP A 146 -3.96 7.79 25.66
N ALA A 147 -5.11 8.23 25.13
CA ALA A 147 -6.42 7.80 25.58
C ALA A 147 -6.63 6.28 25.37
N LEU A 148 -6.26 5.74 24.22
CA LEU A 148 -6.34 4.31 23.93
C LEU A 148 -5.39 3.50 24.84
N ASN A 149 -4.15 3.96 24.98
CA ASN A 149 -3.13 3.24 25.73
C ASN A 149 -3.34 3.29 27.25
N SER A 150 -3.81 4.42 27.80
CA SER A 150 -4.10 4.56 29.22
C SER A 150 -5.29 3.72 29.69
N THR A 151 -6.25 3.47 28.80
CA THR A 151 -7.43 2.63 29.08
C THR A 151 -7.20 1.15 28.79
N ASN A 152 -6.02 0.78 28.29
CA ASN A 152 -5.72 -0.55 27.74
C ASN A 152 -6.79 -0.99 26.72
N PHE A 153 -7.12 -0.13 25.75
CA PHE A 153 -8.16 -0.41 24.76
C PHE A 153 -7.91 -1.76 24.08
N GLY A 154 -8.92 -2.64 24.09
CA GLY A 154 -8.78 -3.99 23.53
C GLY A 154 -7.89 -4.94 24.34
N GLY A 155 -7.50 -4.59 25.58
CA GLY A 155 -6.52 -5.33 26.38
C GLY A 155 -5.06 -4.93 26.12
N HIS A 156 -4.85 -3.77 25.48
CA HIS A 156 -3.59 -3.40 24.83
C HIS A 156 -3.19 -1.95 25.07
N ASN A 157 -1.90 -1.65 25.14
CA ASN A 157 -1.36 -0.32 25.46
C ASN A 157 -0.16 0.12 24.60
N ASP A 158 -0.05 -0.48 23.43
CA ASP A 158 0.96 -0.28 22.40
C ASP A 158 0.30 0.15 21.07
N TRP A 159 -0.85 0.83 21.17
CA TRP A 159 -1.47 1.52 20.03
C TRP A 159 -0.62 2.67 19.57
N ARG A 160 -0.63 2.89 18.25
CA ARG A 160 0.08 3.98 17.58
C ARG A 160 -0.69 4.49 16.38
N LEU A 161 -0.32 5.67 15.90
CA LEU A 161 -0.78 6.16 14.61
C LEU A 161 -0.11 5.32 13.49
N PRO A 162 -0.85 4.91 12.43
CA PRO A 162 -0.30 4.10 11.34
C PRO A 162 0.68 4.92 10.50
N THR A 163 1.70 4.27 9.94
CA THR A 163 2.46 4.88 8.84
C THR A 163 1.57 5.01 7.59
N ILE A 164 1.99 5.81 6.61
CA ILE A 164 1.21 5.97 5.37
C ILE A 164 1.02 4.63 4.64
N GLN A 165 2.07 3.80 4.61
CA GLN A 165 2.01 2.47 4.01
C GLN A 165 1.02 1.57 4.74
N GLU A 166 0.99 1.57 6.08
CA GLU A 166 0.00 0.82 6.85
C GLU A 166 -1.42 1.28 6.52
N LEU A 167 -1.64 2.60 6.53
CA LEU A 167 -2.97 3.17 6.32
C LEU A 167 -3.51 2.90 4.91
N GLN A 168 -2.64 2.87 3.90
CA GLN A 168 -2.99 2.49 2.53
C GLN A 168 -3.47 1.03 2.43
N THR A 169 -3.02 0.11 3.30
CA THR A 169 -3.40 -1.32 3.20
C THR A 169 -4.89 -1.58 3.43
N ILE A 170 -5.57 -0.70 4.17
CA ILE A 170 -7.02 -0.82 4.44
C ILE A 170 -7.88 -0.03 3.45
N ALA A 171 -7.28 0.75 2.53
CA ALA A 171 -8.02 1.36 1.44
C ALA A 171 -8.44 0.29 0.42
N ASP A 172 -9.71 0.27 0.02
CA ASP A 172 -10.25 -0.59 -1.05
C ASP A 172 -10.56 0.26 -2.29
N TYR A 173 -9.69 0.18 -3.31
CA TYR A 173 -9.78 0.99 -4.53
C TYR A 173 -10.90 0.53 -5.48
N ALA A 174 -11.64 -0.53 -5.14
CA ALA A 174 -12.85 -0.93 -5.86
C ALA A 174 -14.13 -0.29 -5.32
N ARG A 175 -14.03 0.47 -4.22
CA ARG A 175 -15.14 1.12 -3.53
C ARG A 175 -14.88 2.62 -3.41
N GLU A 176 -15.95 3.37 -3.21
CA GLU A 176 -15.89 4.80 -2.93
C GLU A 176 -16.93 5.18 -1.88
N ASN A 177 -16.65 6.26 -1.15
CA ASN A 177 -17.56 6.85 -0.16
C ASN A 177 -18.15 5.85 0.88
N PRO A 178 -17.33 5.21 1.73
CA PRO A 178 -15.86 5.28 1.78
C PRO A 178 -15.17 4.11 1.04
N ALA A 179 -13.93 4.34 0.60
CA ALA A 179 -13.02 3.37 -0.01
C ALA A 179 -12.37 2.45 1.04
N ILE A 180 -13.18 1.70 1.79
CA ILE A 180 -12.76 0.71 2.80
C ILE A 180 -13.87 -0.35 2.96
N ASP A 181 -13.53 -1.50 3.55
CA ASP A 181 -14.54 -2.52 3.85
C ASP A 181 -15.41 -2.16 5.07
N THR A 182 -16.58 -1.57 4.82
CA THR A 182 -17.49 -1.09 5.86
C THR A 182 -18.17 -2.20 6.68
N ASP A 183 -18.14 -3.46 6.22
CA ASP A 183 -18.61 -4.60 7.01
C ASP A 183 -17.67 -4.93 8.19
N PHE A 184 -16.42 -4.45 8.12
CA PHE A 184 -15.39 -4.59 9.15
C PHE A 184 -15.01 -3.26 9.80
N PHE A 185 -15.05 -2.15 9.04
CA PHE A 185 -14.72 -0.80 9.50
C PHE A 185 -15.95 0.11 9.46
N PRO A 186 -16.95 -0.14 10.32
CA PRO A 186 -18.13 0.71 10.41
C PRO A 186 -17.74 2.13 10.80
N ASP A 187 -18.64 3.06 10.51
CA ASP A 187 -18.54 4.49 10.81
C ASP A 187 -17.29 5.20 10.26
N THR A 188 -16.51 4.56 9.38
CA THR A 188 -15.44 5.25 8.64
C THR A 188 -16.03 6.38 7.82
N ARG A 189 -15.70 7.63 8.16
CA ARG A 189 -16.05 8.80 7.36
C ARG A 189 -15.25 8.82 6.06
N ALA A 190 -15.90 9.17 4.96
CA ALA A 190 -15.25 9.42 3.67
C ALA A 190 -14.51 10.77 3.68
N ASP A 191 -13.38 10.82 4.39
CA ASP A 191 -12.64 12.03 4.73
C ASP A 191 -11.13 11.70 4.85
N PHE A 192 -10.32 12.70 5.24
CA PHE A 192 -8.88 12.56 5.43
C PHE A 192 -8.52 11.96 6.78
N TYR A 193 -7.55 11.04 6.78
CA TYR A 193 -7.03 10.36 7.97
C TYR A 193 -5.53 10.51 8.04
N TRP A 194 -5.03 11.06 9.15
CA TRP A 194 -3.60 11.23 9.38
C TRP A 194 -2.87 9.90 9.44
N SER A 195 -1.64 9.92 8.92
CA SER A 195 -0.62 8.92 9.23
C SER A 195 0.49 9.52 10.11
N ALA A 196 1.33 8.67 10.68
CA ALA A 196 2.54 9.03 11.41
C ALA A 196 3.70 9.46 10.50
N THR A 197 3.56 9.30 9.18
CA THR A 197 4.65 9.55 8.24
C THR A 197 4.77 11.04 7.94
N THR A 198 5.95 11.60 8.21
CA THR A 198 6.30 12.99 7.90
C THR A 198 6.76 13.09 6.44
N TYR A 199 6.40 14.19 5.78
CA TYR A 199 6.81 14.41 4.40
C TYR A 199 8.31 14.74 4.29
N ALA A 200 9.06 13.94 3.52
CA ALA A 200 10.52 14.02 3.44
C ALA A 200 11.05 15.39 2.97
N SER A 201 10.33 16.11 2.10
CA SER A 201 10.79 17.42 1.62
C SER A 201 10.43 18.59 2.55
N SER A 202 9.48 18.39 3.48
CA SER A 202 9.05 19.43 4.43
C SER A 202 8.52 18.84 5.72
N THR A 203 9.29 18.97 6.80
CA THR A 203 8.96 18.35 8.10
C THR A 203 7.68 18.92 8.76
N SER A 204 7.22 20.10 8.35
CA SER A 204 5.96 20.71 8.81
C SER A 204 4.69 20.08 8.22
N VAL A 205 4.84 19.07 7.37
CA VAL A 205 3.78 18.41 6.62
C VAL A 205 3.81 16.91 6.94
N ALA A 206 2.64 16.28 6.99
CA ALA A 206 2.50 14.84 7.18
C ALA A 206 1.61 14.24 6.07
N TRP A 207 1.76 12.94 5.87
CA TRP A 207 0.94 12.16 4.94
C TRP A 207 -0.40 11.79 5.56
N ARG A 208 -1.42 11.66 4.71
CA ARG A 208 -2.79 11.27 5.07
C ARG A 208 -3.41 10.46 3.94
N VAL A 209 -4.39 9.61 4.25
CA VAL A 209 -5.21 8.91 3.25
C VAL A 209 -6.58 9.57 3.17
N HIS A 210 -7.12 9.71 1.97
CA HIS A 210 -8.48 10.18 1.74
C HIS A 210 -9.42 9.00 1.48
N PHE A 211 -10.19 8.59 2.48
CA PHE A 211 -11.10 7.45 2.35
C PHE A 211 -12.34 7.71 1.49
N TYR A 212 -12.49 8.86 0.82
CA TYR A 212 -13.50 8.96 -0.23
C TYR A 212 -13.15 8.06 -1.43
N TYR A 213 -11.87 8.02 -1.83
CA TYR A 213 -11.39 7.27 -3.00
C TYR A 213 -10.10 6.45 -2.78
N GLY A 214 -9.54 6.45 -1.56
CA GLY A 214 -8.44 5.57 -1.13
C GLY A 214 -7.02 6.13 -1.31
N GLY A 215 -6.85 7.17 -2.11
CA GLY A 215 -5.53 7.76 -2.41
C GLY A 215 -4.93 8.56 -1.26
N ASP A 216 -3.60 8.68 -1.26
CA ASP A 216 -2.84 9.49 -0.31
C ASP A 216 -2.71 10.97 -0.72
N GLU A 217 -2.45 11.81 0.30
CA GLU A 217 -2.15 13.23 0.16
C GLU A 217 -1.17 13.68 1.25
N ILE A 218 -0.60 14.87 1.07
CA ILE A 218 0.21 15.55 2.08
C ILE A 218 -0.47 16.84 2.55
N TYR A 219 -0.39 17.15 3.85
CA TYR A 219 -0.94 18.40 4.37
C TYR A 219 -0.24 18.90 5.63
N TYR A 220 -0.41 20.19 5.95
CA TYR A 220 0.24 20.82 7.10
C TYR A 220 -0.22 20.19 8.42
N LYS A 221 0.75 19.85 9.28
CA LYS A 221 0.56 19.28 10.62
C LYS A 221 -0.30 20.16 11.56
N SER A 222 -0.48 21.44 11.23
CA SER A 222 -1.34 22.39 11.97
C SER A 222 -2.83 22.27 11.66
N SER A 223 -3.23 21.32 10.81
CA SER A 223 -4.62 21.12 10.41
C SER A 223 -5.21 19.93 11.15
N THR A 224 -6.53 19.90 11.28
CA THR A 224 -7.25 18.83 11.96
C THR A 224 -7.79 17.83 10.94
N PHE A 225 -7.46 16.55 11.10
CA PHE A 225 -8.05 15.44 10.32
C PHE A 225 -8.33 14.25 11.23
N ARG A 226 -9.00 13.23 10.68
CA ARG A 226 -9.37 12.03 11.42
C ARG A 226 -8.15 11.15 11.66
N VAL A 227 -8.31 10.18 12.53
CA VAL A 227 -7.26 9.20 12.88
C VAL A 227 -7.89 7.83 13.04
N ARG A 228 -7.08 6.79 12.86
CA ARG A 228 -7.41 5.42 13.26
C ARG A 228 -6.16 4.82 13.84
N ALA A 229 -6.25 4.20 15.02
CA ALA A 229 -5.08 3.58 15.63
C ALA A 229 -4.80 2.20 15.03
N VAL A 230 -3.52 1.83 15.02
CA VAL A 230 -3.04 0.51 14.61
C VAL A 230 -2.07 -0.04 15.66
N ARG A 231 -1.91 -1.37 15.68
CA ARG A 231 -0.92 -2.10 16.48
C ARG A 231 -0.45 -3.36 15.73
N ASP A 232 0.56 -4.03 16.28
CA ASP A 232 1.16 -5.26 15.74
C ASP A 232 1.61 -5.10 14.27
N GLY A 233 1.51 -6.18 13.47
CA GLY A 233 1.89 -6.26 12.06
C GLY A 233 3.18 -7.04 11.82
N THR A 234 3.27 -7.65 10.63
CA THR A 234 4.50 -8.23 10.08
C THR A 234 4.95 -7.44 8.85
N GLY A 235 5.28 -6.16 9.05
CA GLY A 235 5.97 -5.35 8.06
C GLY A 235 7.47 -5.67 8.07
N SER A 236 8.05 -5.95 6.91
CA SER A 236 9.51 -5.99 6.74
C SER A 236 9.93 -4.72 6.01
N ALA A 237 11.19 -4.31 6.16
CA ALA A 237 11.77 -3.42 5.16
C ALA A 237 11.62 -4.05 3.77
N ALA A 238 11.44 -3.24 2.72
CA ALA A 238 11.57 -3.76 1.36
C ALA A 238 12.99 -4.33 1.20
N VAL A 239 13.10 -5.55 0.68
CA VAL A 239 14.39 -6.22 0.49
C VAL A 239 14.49 -6.59 -0.97
N PHE A 240 15.29 -5.86 -1.73
CA PHE A 240 15.47 -6.09 -3.15
C PHE A 240 16.70 -6.95 -3.44
N THR A 241 16.60 -7.79 -4.46
CA THR A 241 17.72 -8.55 -5.04
C THR A 241 17.79 -8.28 -6.53
N ASP A 242 18.91 -7.76 -7.01
CA ASP A 242 19.21 -7.67 -8.44
C ASP A 242 19.58 -9.06 -8.96
N ASN A 243 18.84 -9.54 -9.96
CA ASN A 243 19.04 -10.88 -10.54
C ASN A 243 20.14 -10.88 -11.62
N GLY A 244 20.63 -9.72 -12.04
CA GLY A 244 21.71 -9.57 -13.03
C GLY A 244 21.29 -9.80 -14.48
N ASP A 245 19.98 -9.87 -14.74
CA ASP A 245 19.36 -10.14 -16.05
C ASP A 245 18.36 -9.04 -16.48
N GLY A 246 18.44 -7.87 -15.84
CA GLY A 246 17.51 -6.76 -16.04
C GLY A 246 16.25 -6.83 -15.18
N THR A 247 16.21 -7.72 -14.18
CA THR A 247 15.10 -7.85 -13.23
C THR A 247 15.54 -7.69 -11.77
N VAL A 248 14.60 -7.23 -10.94
CA VAL A 248 14.77 -7.08 -9.49
C VAL A 248 13.69 -7.86 -8.77
N THR A 249 14.07 -8.72 -7.83
CA THR A 249 13.13 -9.44 -6.96
C THR A 249 12.90 -8.64 -5.68
N ASP A 250 11.65 -8.31 -5.39
CA ASP A 250 11.22 -7.83 -4.07
C ASP A 250 10.96 -9.05 -3.17
N MET A 251 11.86 -9.29 -2.22
CA MET A 251 11.79 -10.41 -1.28
C MET A 251 10.71 -10.23 -0.21
N ALA A 252 10.19 -9.03 -0.01
CA ALA A 252 9.09 -8.78 0.92
C ALA A 252 7.77 -9.22 0.28
N THR A 253 7.43 -8.71 -0.89
CA THR A 253 6.15 -9.02 -1.58
C THR A 253 6.20 -10.31 -2.39
N GLY A 254 7.41 -10.79 -2.72
CA GLY A 254 7.61 -11.87 -3.66
C GLY A 254 7.33 -11.48 -5.11
N LEU A 255 7.25 -10.18 -5.44
CA LEU A 255 7.10 -9.70 -6.81
C LEU A 255 8.46 -9.61 -7.51
N MET A 256 8.45 -9.74 -8.84
CA MET A 256 9.62 -9.50 -9.68
C MET A 256 9.33 -8.34 -10.62
N TRP A 257 10.25 -7.39 -10.65
CA TRP A 257 10.12 -6.12 -11.34
C TRP A 257 11.10 -6.02 -12.50
N ALA A 258 10.69 -5.38 -13.59
CA ALA A 258 11.63 -4.89 -14.59
C ALA A 258 12.52 -3.82 -13.95
N GLN A 259 13.84 -3.98 -14.06
CA GLN A 259 14.82 -3.06 -13.48
C GLN A 259 14.81 -1.71 -14.20
N ALA A 260 14.66 -1.73 -15.52
CA ALA A 260 14.48 -0.54 -16.34
C ALA A 260 12.99 -0.20 -16.51
N SER A 261 12.71 1.08 -16.66
CA SER A 261 11.46 1.61 -17.17
C SER A 261 11.32 1.26 -18.66
N ALA A 262 10.09 1.33 -19.17
CA ALA A 262 9.83 1.16 -20.59
C ALA A 262 10.59 2.21 -21.43
N ASP A 263 11.38 1.72 -22.38
CA ASP A 263 12.11 2.50 -23.39
C ASP A 263 11.80 1.83 -24.74
N THR A 264 10.98 2.49 -25.54
CA THR A 264 10.42 1.91 -26.77
C THR A 264 11.29 2.14 -27.99
N ASP A 265 12.25 3.06 -27.92
CA ASP A 265 13.19 3.38 -28.99
C ASP A 265 14.65 3.05 -28.65
N ASP A 266 14.91 2.48 -27.47
CA ASP A 266 16.22 2.02 -26.98
C ASP A 266 17.26 3.16 -26.94
N ASN A 267 16.79 4.38 -26.64
CA ASN A 267 17.64 5.57 -26.60
C ASN A 267 18.30 5.80 -25.22
N GLY A 268 17.96 4.97 -24.22
CA GLY A 268 18.44 5.06 -22.84
C GLY A 268 17.64 6.03 -21.97
N SER A 269 16.46 6.48 -22.41
CA SER A 269 15.54 7.34 -21.67
C SER A 269 14.14 6.73 -21.62
N PRO A 270 13.53 6.62 -20.43
CA PRO A 270 12.16 6.18 -20.28
C PRO A 270 11.16 6.96 -21.14
N ASP A 271 10.35 6.22 -21.90
CA ASP A 271 9.26 6.74 -22.70
C ASP A 271 7.97 6.89 -21.89
N THR A 272 7.04 7.68 -22.45
CA THR A 272 5.69 7.82 -21.89
C THR A 272 4.67 7.29 -22.88
N MET A 273 3.61 6.66 -22.36
CA MET A 273 2.57 6.07 -23.19
C MET A 273 1.19 6.18 -22.53
N SER A 274 0.13 6.15 -23.36
CA SER A 274 -1.25 6.10 -22.86
C SER A 274 -1.49 4.85 -22.01
N TRP A 275 -2.52 4.87 -21.18
CA TRP A 275 -2.82 3.75 -20.29
C TRP A 275 -3.07 2.44 -21.07
N GLN A 276 -3.80 2.50 -22.20
CA GLN A 276 -3.98 1.33 -23.08
C GLN A 276 -2.64 0.81 -23.64
N GLN A 277 -1.74 1.71 -24.02
CA GLN A 277 -0.41 1.33 -24.51
C GLN A 277 0.46 0.77 -23.39
N ALA A 278 0.34 1.27 -22.16
CA ALA A 278 1.06 0.78 -20.98
C ALA A 278 0.70 -0.67 -20.64
N LEU A 279 -0.60 -0.97 -20.63
CA LEU A 279 -1.11 -2.33 -20.48
C LEU A 279 -0.53 -3.23 -21.57
N ALA A 280 -0.67 -2.84 -22.84
CA ALA A 280 -0.17 -3.61 -23.96
C ALA A 280 1.36 -3.77 -23.96
N TRP A 281 2.11 -2.77 -23.53
CA TRP A 281 3.57 -2.84 -23.46
C TRP A 281 4.02 -3.95 -22.52
N CYS A 282 3.49 -3.99 -21.30
CA CYS A 282 3.88 -5.03 -20.34
C CYS A 282 3.44 -6.42 -20.78
N GLU A 283 2.23 -6.58 -21.33
CA GLU A 283 1.74 -7.87 -21.83
C GLU A 283 2.58 -8.45 -22.98
N ASN A 284 3.28 -7.60 -23.73
CA ASN A 284 4.15 -8.02 -24.84
C ASN A 284 5.64 -7.99 -24.48
N LEU A 285 6.00 -7.68 -23.23
CA LEU A 285 7.38 -7.65 -22.78
C LEU A 285 7.93 -9.08 -22.69
N GLU A 286 9.06 -9.33 -23.35
CA GLU A 286 9.89 -10.52 -23.14
C GLU A 286 11.19 -10.08 -22.46
N LEU A 287 11.36 -10.46 -21.20
CA LEU A 287 12.52 -10.07 -20.38
C LEU A 287 12.90 -11.23 -19.45
N ALA A 288 14.20 -11.51 -19.35
CA ALA A 288 14.75 -12.62 -18.56
C ALA A 288 14.06 -13.98 -18.83
N ASP A 289 13.85 -14.31 -20.11
CA ASP A 289 13.14 -15.52 -20.58
C ASP A 289 11.69 -15.64 -20.07
N CYS A 290 11.09 -14.54 -19.61
CA CYS A 290 9.73 -14.48 -19.07
C CYS A 290 8.83 -13.59 -19.93
N THR A 291 7.56 -14.00 -20.07
CA THR A 291 6.57 -13.40 -20.99
C THR A 291 5.22 -13.14 -20.31
N ASP A 292 5.17 -13.23 -18.98
CA ASP A 292 4.00 -13.06 -18.12
C ASP A 292 4.08 -11.74 -17.34
N TRP A 293 4.69 -10.73 -17.98
CA TRP A 293 4.80 -9.38 -17.47
C TRP A 293 3.48 -8.64 -17.61
N ARG A 294 3.20 -7.75 -16.66
CA ARG A 294 1.99 -6.94 -16.63
C ARG A 294 2.27 -5.57 -16.01
N LEU A 295 1.32 -4.66 -16.19
CA LEU A 295 1.33 -3.39 -15.48
C LEU A 295 0.99 -3.67 -14.00
N PRO A 296 1.72 -3.10 -13.02
CA PRO A 296 1.43 -3.26 -11.60
C PRO A 296 0.12 -2.57 -11.25
N ASN A 297 -0.64 -3.10 -10.29
CA ASN A 297 -1.72 -2.34 -9.68
C ASN A 297 -1.15 -1.25 -8.74
N ILE A 298 -2.01 -0.35 -8.25
CA ILE A 298 -1.55 0.81 -7.47
C ILE A 298 -0.86 0.40 -6.16
N ASN A 299 -1.36 -0.66 -5.52
CA ASN A 299 -0.81 -1.18 -4.27
C ASN A 299 0.57 -1.81 -4.45
N GLU A 300 0.77 -2.55 -5.54
CA GLU A 300 2.08 -3.10 -5.90
C GLU A 300 3.08 -1.99 -6.22
N LEU A 301 2.64 -0.94 -6.93
CA LEU A 301 3.53 0.17 -7.28
C LEU A 301 3.96 0.97 -6.03
N HIS A 302 3.06 1.13 -5.06
CA HIS A 302 3.36 1.71 -3.74
C HIS A 302 4.36 0.90 -2.93
N SER A 303 4.47 -0.41 -3.16
CA SER A 303 5.45 -1.24 -2.45
C SER A 303 6.90 -0.89 -2.80
N LEU A 304 7.12 -0.14 -3.89
CA LEU A 304 8.44 0.38 -4.27
C LEU A 304 8.77 1.74 -3.65
N VAL A 305 7.80 2.45 -3.08
CA VAL A 305 7.99 3.81 -2.57
C VAL A 305 8.75 3.80 -1.25
N ASP A 306 9.82 4.60 -1.19
CA ASP A 306 10.51 4.94 0.07
C ASP A 306 10.18 6.37 0.49
N TYR A 307 9.25 6.49 1.45
CA TYR A 307 8.79 7.78 1.97
C TYR A 307 9.84 8.56 2.80
N ALA A 308 11.02 7.99 3.06
CA ALA A 308 12.14 8.72 3.66
C ALA A 308 12.95 9.49 2.62
N ILE A 309 12.76 9.20 1.33
CA ILE A 309 13.52 9.79 0.23
C ILE A 309 12.60 10.73 -0.57
N TYR A 310 13.17 11.84 -1.02
CA TYR A 310 12.49 12.76 -1.93
C TYR A 310 13.32 12.90 -3.20
N ASN A 311 12.65 12.73 -4.35
CA ASN A 311 13.15 12.96 -5.70
C ASN A 311 14.42 12.17 -6.10
N PRO A 312 14.30 10.87 -6.42
CA PRO A 312 13.07 10.07 -6.40
C PRO A 312 12.87 9.26 -5.11
N ALA A 313 11.63 9.09 -4.69
CA ALA A 313 11.18 8.32 -3.52
C ALA A 313 11.20 6.80 -3.78
N ILE A 314 12.37 6.26 -4.16
CA ILE A 314 12.60 4.84 -4.48
C ILE A 314 14.10 4.51 -4.30
N ASP A 315 14.43 3.24 -4.08
CA ASP A 315 15.83 2.80 -4.09
C ASP A 315 16.41 2.79 -5.51
N THR A 316 17.12 3.87 -5.85
CA THR A 316 17.79 4.04 -7.16
C THR A 316 18.97 3.10 -7.40
N THR A 317 19.42 2.33 -6.39
CA THR A 317 20.38 1.24 -6.59
C THR A 317 19.75 0.12 -7.43
N PHE A 318 18.47 -0.16 -7.20
CA PHE A 318 17.72 -1.20 -7.89
C PHE A 318 16.89 -0.63 -9.05
N PHE A 319 16.46 0.62 -8.98
CA PHE A 319 15.61 1.25 -10.00
C PHE A 319 16.23 2.55 -10.52
N PRO A 320 17.39 2.49 -11.20
CA PRO A 320 18.27 3.63 -11.45
C PRO A 320 17.73 4.67 -12.43
N ASP A 321 16.79 4.28 -13.30
CA ASP A 321 16.23 5.14 -14.34
C ASP A 321 14.87 5.74 -13.97
N THR A 322 14.45 5.58 -12.70
CA THR A 322 13.15 6.06 -12.23
C THR A 322 13.06 7.57 -12.32
N GLN A 323 12.00 8.05 -12.98
CA GLN A 323 11.66 9.48 -13.08
C GLN A 323 10.34 9.77 -12.33
N SER A 324 9.60 10.82 -12.72
CA SER A 324 8.47 11.31 -11.94
C SER A 324 7.28 10.33 -11.83
N SER A 325 6.51 10.10 -12.90
CA SER A 325 5.16 9.54 -12.77
C SER A 325 4.98 8.24 -13.58
N TYR A 326 4.47 7.19 -12.93
CA TYR A 326 4.33 5.83 -13.47
C TYR A 326 2.91 5.31 -13.36
N TRP A 327 2.36 4.82 -14.47
CA TRP A 327 1.03 4.24 -14.51
C TRP A 327 0.90 3.00 -13.63
N SER A 328 -0.28 2.86 -13.00
CA SER A 328 -0.77 1.58 -12.50
C SER A 328 -1.87 1.01 -13.40
N ALA A 329 -2.17 -0.27 -13.23
CA ALA A 329 -3.28 -0.98 -13.87
C ALA A 329 -4.65 -0.65 -13.26
N THR A 330 -4.69 0.12 -12.17
CA THR A 330 -5.90 0.38 -11.39
C THR A 330 -6.67 1.57 -11.95
N THR A 331 -7.92 1.36 -12.32
CA THR A 331 -8.86 2.44 -12.67
C THR A 331 -9.35 3.15 -11.41
N ARG A 332 -9.61 4.45 -11.49
CA ARG A 332 -10.24 5.20 -10.40
C ARG A 332 -11.75 4.94 -10.39
N ALA A 333 -12.27 4.34 -9.32
CA ALA A 333 -13.64 3.83 -9.24
C ALA A 333 -14.73 4.90 -9.41
N ASP A 334 -14.57 6.06 -8.77
CA ASP A 334 -15.51 7.19 -8.85
C ASP A 334 -15.42 7.99 -10.17
N ALA A 335 -14.36 7.79 -10.96
CA ALA A 335 -14.10 8.51 -12.21
C ALA A 335 -13.41 7.60 -13.23
N THR A 336 -14.17 6.73 -13.89
CA THR A 336 -13.67 5.63 -14.74
C THR A 336 -12.88 6.06 -15.98
N TYR A 337 -12.89 7.35 -16.34
CA TYR A 337 -12.02 7.91 -17.38
C TYR A 337 -10.59 8.22 -16.88
N TYR A 338 -10.35 8.08 -15.57
CA TYR A 338 -9.05 8.19 -14.93
C TYR A 338 -8.47 6.82 -14.56
N ALA A 339 -7.15 6.72 -14.58
CA ALA A 339 -6.38 5.64 -13.98
C ALA A 339 -5.43 6.21 -12.92
N TRP A 340 -5.07 5.39 -11.93
CA TRP A 340 -4.13 5.74 -10.88
C TRP A 340 -2.69 5.64 -11.37
N HIS A 341 -1.82 6.49 -10.83
CA HIS A 341 -0.39 6.50 -11.07
C HIS A 341 0.33 6.95 -9.80
N VAL A 342 1.57 6.51 -9.61
CA VAL A 342 2.43 6.99 -8.51
C VAL A 342 3.42 8.01 -9.05
N SER A 343 3.57 9.12 -8.33
CA SER A 343 4.66 10.09 -8.51
C SER A 343 5.84 9.69 -7.63
N PHE A 344 6.88 9.08 -8.19
CA PHE A 344 8.15 8.85 -7.49
C PHE A 344 8.96 10.12 -7.22
N ASN A 345 8.46 11.34 -7.50
CA ASN A 345 9.11 12.53 -6.91
C ASN A 345 9.01 12.48 -5.37
N ASP A 346 7.93 11.92 -4.83
CA ASP A 346 7.58 11.95 -3.41
C ASP A 346 6.82 10.72 -2.91
N GLY A 347 6.34 9.85 -3.79
CA GLY A 347 5.50 8.70 -3.45
C GLY A 347 4.00 8.97 -3.52
N LEU A 348 3.58 10.10 -4.09
CA LEU A 348 2.19 10.56 -4.04
C LEU A 348 1.29 9.89 -5.08
N ASP A 349 0.07 9.55 -4.65
CA ASP A 349 -1.00 9.08 -5.53
C ASP A 349 -1.60 10.18 -6.40
N GLY A 350 -1.69 9.93 -7.70
CA GLY A 350 -2.43 10.78 -8.61
C GLY A 350 -3.31 10.00 -9.56
N SER A 351 -4.30 10.67 -10.14
CA SER A 351 -5.17 10.09 -11.16
C SER A 351 -5.34 11.03 -12.34
N HIS A 352 -5.20 10.52 -13.56
CA HIS A 352 -5.33 11.32 -14.79
C HIS A 352 -6.03 10.57 -15.91
N TYR A 353 -6.43 11.31 -16.95
CA TYR A 353 -7.07 10.75 -18.14
C TYR A 353 -6.25 9.59 -18.69
N LYS A 354 -6.90 8.46 -18.97
CA LYS A 354 -6.25 7.27 -19.56
C LYS A 354 -5.59 7.53 -20.92
N SER A 355 -5.96 8.64 -21.58
CA SER A 355 -5.34 9.13 -22.82
C SER A 355 -4.01 9.87 -22.61
N ASN A 356 -3.69 10.30 -21.39
CA ASN A 356 -2.42 10.98 -21.09
C ASN A 356 -1.27 9.99 -21.13
N ALA A 357 -0.06 10.49 -21.35
CA ALA A 357 1.14 9.67 -21.43
C ALA A 357 1.94 9.72 -20.12
N TYR A 358 2.21 8.56 -19.53
CA TYR A 358 3.08 8.39 -18.35
C TYR A 358 4.01 7.19 -18.53
N ARG A 359 5.00 7.07 -17.65
CA ARG A 359 6.02 6.01 -17.71
C ARG A 359 5.45 4.69 -17.22
N VAL A 360 6.16 3.62 -17.55
CA VAL A 360 5.74 2.25 -17.29
C VAL A 360 6.91 1.49 -16.70
N ARG A 361 6.63 0.72 -15.64
CA ARG A 361 7.51 -0.29 -15.08
C ARG A 361 6.66 -1.54 -14.93
N CYS A 362 7.08 -2.63 -15.56
CA CYS A 362 6.33 -3.87 -15.55
C CYS A 362 6.69 -4.71 -14.33
N VAL A 363 5.72 -5.49 -13.86
CA VAL A 363 5.85 -6.43 -12.76
C VAL A 363 5.34 -7.80 -13.21
N ARG A 364 5.75 -8.83 -12.49
CA ARG A 364 5.15 -10.16 -12.56
C ARG A 364 5.13 -10.80 -11.18
N ALA A 365 4.34 -11.86 -11.04
CA ALA A 365 4.44 -12.72 -9.87
C ALA A 365 5.87 -13.28 -9.79
N GLY A 366 6.52 -13.19 -8.62
CA GLY A 366 7.86 -13.74 -8.49
C GLY A 366 7.84 -15.27 -8.48
N GLN A 367 8.94 -15.85 -8.93
CA GLN A 367 9.21 -17.26 -8.69
C GLN A 367 9.60 -17.43 -7.23
N ALA A 368 8.61 -17.50 -6.33
CA ALA A 368 8.84 -18.19 -5.07
C ALA A 368 9.19 -19.64 -5.42
N GLY A 369 10.49 -19.97 -5.38
CA GLY A 369 10.95 -21.35 -5.46
C GLY A 369 10.17 -22.23 -4.47
N PRO A 370 10.03 -23.54 -4.74
CA PRO A 370 9.08 -24.39 -4.03
C PRO A 370 9.48 -24.51 -2.55
N PHE A 371 8.86 -23.71 -1.68
CA PHE A 371 8.79 -24.01 -0.26
C PHE A 371 7.44 -24.68 0.02
N PRO A 372 7.44 -25.90 0.60
CA PRO A 372 6.24 -26.69 0.74
C PRO A 372 5.44 -26.13 1.91
N TRP A 373 4.36 -25.40 1.63
CA TRP A 373 3.25 -25.39 2.58
C TRP A 373 2.62 -26.78 2.59
N PRO A 374 2.35 -27.39 3.75
CA PRO A 374 1.71 -28.68 3.79
C PRO A 374 0.32 -28.54 3.16
N MET A 375 0.11 -29.21 2.04
CA MET A 375 -1.24 -29.41 1.51
C MET A 375 -2.09 -29.99 2.63
N PHE A 376 -3.14 -29.26 3.01
CA PHE A 376 -4.25 -29.81 3.76
C PHE A 376 -4.79 -30.99 2.94
N LEU A 377 -4.50 -32.21 3.38
CA LEU A 377 -5.14 -33.40 2.86
C LEU A 377 -6.65 -33.32 3.20
N PRO A 378 -7.56 -33.51 2.24
CA PRO A 378 -8.97 -33.62 2.55
C PRO A 378 -9.20 -34.88 3.39
N ALA A 379 -10.06 -34.75 4.39
CA ALA A 379 -10.46 -35.84 5.28
C ALA A 379 -10.97 -37.03 4.46
N VAL A 380 -10.26 -38.16 4.57
CA VAL A 380 -10.74 -39.46 4.10
C VAL A 380 -11.90 -39.87 5.00
N THR A 381 -13.11 -39.84 4.46
CA THR A 381 -14.27 -40.49 5.05
C THR A 381 -14.05 -42.00 5.00
N THR A 382 -13.89 -42.62 6.17
CA THR A 382 -13.93 -44.07 6.29
C THR A 382 -15.38 -44.52 6.33
N GLY A 383 -15.90 -44.92 5.17
CA GLY A 383 -17.05 -45.81 5.10
C GLY A 383 -16.59 -47.24 5.44
N HIS A 384 -17.19 -47.84 6.45
CA HIS A 384 -17.15 -49.29 6.63
C HIS A 384 -18.47 -49.91 6.18
N PRO A 385 -18.42 -51.07 5.49
CA PRO A 385 -19.61 -51.83 5.08
C PRO A 385 -20.31 -52.53 6.24
#